data_AF-A0A7J4XH46-F1
#
_entry.id   AF-A0A7J4XH46-F1
#
_cell.length_a   1.000
_cell.length_b   1.000
_cell.length_c   1.000
_cell.angle_alpha   90.00
_cell.angle_beta   90.00
_cell.angle_gamma   90.00
#
_symmetry.space_group_name_H-M   'P 1'
#
loop_
_entity.id
_entity.type
_entity.pdbx_description
1 polymer ?
#
loop_
_entity_poly.entity_id
_entity_poly.type
_entity_poly.pdbx_seq_one_letter_code
_entity_poly.pdbx_strand_id
1 'polypeptide(L)'
;MALAEIGCYTGVDRLATWENHLDGVTYGSTYEWCNDGIEPVIDYLRSMTIEAGKPWFDMFEDNNIICTSDIYSLDPFIAQMLEVQGVKAIAVFPLSQLGVHFGFLSIYL
;
A
#
# COMPACT_ATOMS: atom_id res chain seq x y z
N MET A 1 -4.90 -16.28 4.47
CA MET A 1 -4.36 -17.36 3.61
C MET A 1 -3.66 -16.79 2.38
N ALA A 2 -4.32 -16.03 1.51
CA ALA A 2 -3.70 -15.52 0.26
C ALA A 2 -2.45 -14.62 0.48
N LEU A 3 -2.54 -13.55 1.29
CA LEU A 3 -1.37 -12.68 1.52
C LEU A 3 -0.20 -13.43 2.15
N ALA A 4 -0.47 -14.36 3.07
CA ALA A 4 0.57 -15.18 3.68
C ALA A 4 1.26 -16.10 2.67
N GLU A 5 0.51 -16.72 1.75
CA GLU A 5 1.09 -17.56 0.69
C GLU A 5 1.98 -16.73 -0.25
N ILE A 6 1.52 -15.56 -0.68
CA ILE A 6 2.30 -14.66 -1.54
C ILE A 6 3.54 -14.16 -0.80
N GLY A 7 3.38 -13.75 0.46
CA GLY A 7 4.45 -13.23 1.30
C GLY A 7 5.55 -14.25 1.51
N CYS A 8 5.19 -15.46 1.94
CA CYS A 8 6.14 -16.56 2.11
C CYS A 8 6.83 -16.97 0.80
N TYR A 9 6.11 -16.96 -0.33
CA TYR A 9 6.69 -17.32 -1.63
C TYR A 9 7.67 -16.27 -2.14
N THR A 10 7.37 -14.99 -1.95
CA THR A 10 8.17 -13.86 -2.46
C THR A 10 9.29 -13.45 -1.52
N GLY A 11 9.17 -13.74 -0.22
CA GLY A 11 10.15 -13.34 0.80
C GLY A 11 10.18 -11.84 1.08
N VAL A 12 9.10 -11.11 0.74
CA VAL A 12 8.97 -9.67 1.02
C VAL A 12 8.76 -9.41 2.52
N ASP A 13 8.98 -8.17 2.96
CA ASP A 13 8.84 -7.80 4.37
C ASP A 13 7.39 -7.73 4.80
N ARG A 14 6.54 -7.15 3.93
CA ARG A 14 5.13 -6.93 4.25
C ARG A 14 4.27 -6.88 2.99
N LEU A 15 3.02 -7.30 3.12
CA LEU A 15 1.96 -7.16 2.13
C LEU A 15 0.73 -6.54 2.78
N ALA A 16 0.05 -5.64 2.07
CA ALA A 16 -1.24 -5.14 2.53
C ALA A 16 -2.22 -4.92 1.38
N THR A 17 -3.50 -5.16 1.66
CA THR A 17 -4.60 -4.77 0.76
C THR A 17 -5.27 -3.52 1.31
N TRP A 18 -5.60 -2.60 0.41
CA TRP A 18 -6.21 -1.32 0.71
C TRP A 18 -7.54 -1.21 0.01
N GLU A 19 -8.56 -0.67 0.67
CA GLU A 19 -9.89 -0.51 0.10
C GLU A 19 -10.49 0.84 0.50
N ASN A 20 -11.34 1.39 -0.37
CA ASN A 20 -12.15 2.55 -0.02
C ASN A 20 -13.26 2.13 0.94
N HIS A 21 -13.50 2.94 1.97
CA HIS A 21 -14.63 2.73 2.87
C HIS A 21 -15.94 3.19 2.24
N LEU A 22 -17.05 2.68 2.77
CA LEU A 22 -18.39 2.99 2.28
C LEU A 22 -18.82 4.45 2.53
N ASP A 23 -18.10 5.18 3.39
CA ASP A 23 -18.36 6.60 3.63
C ASP A 23 -17.92 7.51 2.47
N GLY A 24 -17.13 6.98 1.53
CA GLY A 24 -16.64 7.69 0.36
C GLY A 24 -15.62 8.79 0.66
N VAL A 25 -15.14 8.90 1.90
CA VAL A 25 -14.19 9.95 2.34
C VAL A 25 -12.97 9.38 3.04
N THR A 26 -13.00 8.09 3.41
CA THR A 26 -11.87 7.38 3.99
C THR A 26 -11.53 6.12 3.20
N TYR A 27 -10.29 5.67 3.37
CA TYR A 27 -9.75 4.43 2.83
C TYR A 27 -8.78 3.85 3.86
N GLY A 28 -8.41 2.58 3.72
CA GLY A 28 -7.47 2.00 4.67
C GLY A 28 -7.01 0.61 4.33
N SER A 29 -6.03 0.15 5.08
CA SER A 29 -5.52 -1.23 5.01
C SER A 29 -6.55 -2.18 5.64
N THR A 30 -7.11 -3.07 4.83
CA THR A 30 -8.09 -4.08 5.24
C THR A 30 -7.41 -5.33 5.81
N TYR A 31 -6.31 -5.76 5.19
CA TYR A 31 -5.53 -6.91 5.59
C TYR A 31 -4.04 -6.61 5.46
N GLU A 32 -3.27 -7.13 6.40
CA GLU A 32 -1.81 -7.02 6.45
C GLU A 32 -1.23 -8.40 6.75
N TRP A 33 -0.14 -8.71 6.06
CA TRP A 33 0.74 -9.82 6.38
C TRP A 33 2.16 -9.27 6.54
N CYS A 34 2.83 -9.67 7.62
CA CYS A 34 4.20 -9.29 7.91
C CYS A 34 5.07 -10.54 8.00
N ASN A 35 6.29 -10.43 7.51
CA ASN A 35 7.30 -11.46 7.66
C ASN A 35 7.85 -11.46 9.10
N ASP A 36 8.60 -12.51 9.44
CA ASP A 36 9.21 -12.65 10.77
C ASP A 36 10.12 -11.45 11.08
N GLY A 37 9.88 -10.82 12.23
CA GLY A 37 10.64 -9.65 12.69
C GLY A 37 10.18 -8.30 12.11
N ILE A 38 9.12 -8.29 11.29
CA ILE A 38 8.52 -7.06 10.77
C ILE A 38 7.30 -6.69 11.64
N GLU A 39 7.31 -5.48 12.19
CA GLU A 39 6.21 -4.99 13.02
C GLU A 39 5.00 -4.59 12.13
N PRO A 40 3.79 -5.03 12.48
CA PRO A 40 2.57 -4.63 11.78
C PRO A 40 2.28 -3.13 11.99
N VAL A 41 1.72 -2.50 10.95
CA VAL A 41 1.31 -1.08 10.98
C VAL A 41 -0.17 -0.91 10.69
N ILE A 42 -0.91 -2.00 10.45
CA ILE A 42 -2.32 -1.98 10.07
C ILE A 42 -3.17 -1.10 10.98
N ASP A 43 -2.95 -1.13 12.30
CA ASP A 43 -3.80 -0.37 13.23
C ASP A 43 -3.71 1.15 13.04
N TYR A 44 -2.60 1.65 12.50
CA TYR A 44 -2.43 3.06 12.12
C TYR A 44 -2.99 3.36 10.72
N LEU A 45 -3.05 2.36 9.86
CA LEU A 45 -3.37 2.50 8.43
C LEU A 45 -4.80 2.06 8.07
N ARG A 46 -5.57 1.56 9.04
CA ARG A 46 -6.96 1.11 8.87
C ARG A 46 -7.93 2.20 8.44
N SER A 47 -7.65 3.47 8.68
CA SER A 47 -8.59 4.55 8.37
C SER A 47 -7.86 5.88 8.14
N MET A 48 -7.55 6.16 6.89
CA MET A 48 -6.95 7.39 6.38
C MET A 48 -7.99 8.20 5.62
N THR A 49 -7.88 9.53 5.65
CA THR A 49 -8.72 10.38 4.79
C THR A 49 -8.24 10.29 3.35
N ILE A 50 -9.15 10.30 2.37
CA ILE A 50 -8.78 10.32 0.95
C ILE A 50 -7.84 11.49 0.64
N GLU A 51 -8.01 12.64 1.31
CA GLU A 51 -7.12 13.79 1.20
C GLU A 51 -5.67 13.45 1.58
N ALA A 52 -5.45 12.72 2.68
CA ALA A 52 -4.11 12.27 3.07
C ALA A 52 -3.52 11.28 2.07
N GLY A 53 -4.36 10.55 1.34
CA GLY A 53 -3.97 9.64 0.28
C GLY A 53 -3.80 10.30 -1.09
N LYS A 54 -4.11 11.59 -1.25
CA LYS A 54 -4.15 12.25 -2.56
C LYS A 54 -2.90 12.03 -3.42
N PRO A 55 -1.67 12.14 -2.90
CA PRO A 55 -0.47 11.86 -3.69
C PRO A 55 -0.43 10.46 -4.29
N TRP A 56 -0.95 9.45 -3.57
CA TRP A 56 -1.05 8.09 -4.10
C TRP A 56 -2.05 8.01 -5.25
N PHE A 57 -3.25 8.59 -5.08
CA PHE A 57 -4.28 8.59 -6.10
C PHE A 57 -3.83 9.28 -7.38
N ASP A 58 -3.18 10.44 -7.26
CA ASP A 58 -2.65 11.17 -8.42
C ASP A 58 -1.59 10.33 -9.17
N MET A 59 -0.70 9.64 -8.43
CA MET A 59 0.28 8.74 -9.05
C MET A 59 -0.35 7.53 -9.74
N PHE A 60 -1.48 7.01 -9.23
CA PHE A 60 -2.19 5.89 -9.86
C PHE A 60 -2.93 6.29 -11.13
N GLU A 61 -3.46 7.52 -11.20
CA GLU A 61 -4.07 8.05 -12.43
C GLU A 61 -3.04 8.13 -13.56
N ASP A 62 -1.81 8.54 -13.25
CA ASP A 62 -0.71 8.64 -14.21
C ASP A 62 -0.06 7.28 -14.53
N ASN A 63 0.06 6.40 -13.53
CA ASN A 63 0.75 5.12 -13.63
C ASN A 63 -0.11 4.00 -13.06
N ASN A 64 -0.48 3.04 -13.92
CA ASN A 64 -1.24 1.86 -13.51
C ASN A 64 -0.54 0.99 -12.46
N ILE A 65 0.77 1.12 -12.25
CA ILE A 65 1.53 0.36 -11.26
C ILE A 65 2.66 1.28 -10.76
N ILE A 66 2.86 1.35 -9.45
CA ILE A 66 3.99 2.06 -8.84
C ILE A 66 5.00 1.01 -8.38
N CYS A 67 6.20 1.00 -8.94
CA CYS A 67 7.29 0.11 -8.52
C CYS A 67 8.58 0.92 -8.41
N THR A 68 9.21 0.92 -7.25
CA THR A 68 10.52 1.53 -7.07
C THR A 68 11.38 0.75 -6.08
N SER A 69 12.67 0.68 -6.37
CA SER A 69 13.69 0.18 -5.45
C SER A 69 14.23 1.27 -4.51
N ASP A 70 13.76 2.50 -4.67
CA ASP A 70 14.17 3.66 -3.88
C ASP A 70 12.95 4.56 -3.63
N ILE A 71 12.44 4.54 -2.40
CA ILE A 71 11.27 5.36 -2.02
C ILE A 71 11.50 6.87 -2.19
N TYR A 72 12.74 7.35 -2.21
CA TYR A 72 13.04 8.77 -2.43
C TYR A 72 12.86 9.20 -3.89
N SER A 73 12.57 8.27 -4.80
CA SER A 73 12.14 8.58 -6.17
C SER A 73 10.65 8.93 -6.27
N LEU A 74 9.87 8.78 -5.19
CA LEU A 74 8.44 9.07 -5.14
C LEU A 74 8.19 10.53 -4.71
N ASP A 75 6.92 10.92 -4.65
CA ASP A 75 6.54 12.18 -4.02
C ASP A 75 7.13 12.29 -2.59
N PRO A 76 7.72 13.44 -2.19
CA PRO A 76 8.37 13.58 -0.88
C PRO A 76 7.47 13.26 0.32
N PHE A 77 6.17 13.53 0.22
CA PHE A 77 5.23 13.19 1.29
C PHE A 77 5.07 11.68 1.42
N ILE A 78 4.95 10.98 0.28
CA ILE A 78 4.91 9.52 0.24
C ILE A 78 6.21 8.93 0.80
N ALA A 79 7.36 9.43 0.35
CA ALA A 79 8.67 8.96 0.80
C ALA A 79 8.82 9.08 2.31
N GLN A 80 8.44 10.23 2.90
CA GLN A 80 8.48 10.43 4.35
C GLN A 80 7.57 9.45 5.10
N MET A 81 6.34 9.22 4.60
CA MET A 81 5.39 8.29 5.23
C MET A 81 5.91 6.85 5.22
N LEU A 82 6.58 6.43 4.14
CA LEU A 82 7.19 5.12 4.00
C LEU A 82 8.48 4.98 4.84
N GLU A 83 9.29 6.03 4.91
CA GLU A 83 10.53 6.07 5.68
C GLU A 83 10.29 5.86 7.17
N VAL A 84 9.26 6.50 7.75
CA VAL A 84 8.87 6.32 9.16
C VAL A 84 8.50 4.86 9.46
N GLN A 85 8.03 4.12 8.46
CA GLN A 85 7.70 2.69 8.57
C GLN A 85 8.89 1.77 8.27
N GLY A 86 10.08 2.33 7.98
CA GLY A 86 11.29 1.57 7.67
C GLY A 86 11.37 1.03 6.24
N VAL A 87 10.43 1.38 5.36
CA VAL A 87 10.35 0.86 3.99
C VAL A 87 11.47 1.44 3.12
N LYS A 88 12.08 0.63 2.25
CA LYS A 88 13.14 1.08 1.33
C LYS A 88 12.73 0.97 -0.13
N ALA A 89 11.92 -0.02 -0.45
CA ALA A 89 11.38 -0.25 -1.77
C ALA A 89 9.90 -0.63 -1.67
N ILE A 90 9.13 -0.34 -2.72
CA ILE A 90 7.70 -0.65 -2.73
C ILE A 90 7.21 -0.97 -4.13
N ALA A 91 6.26 -1.90 -4.21
CA ALA A 91 5.41 -2.10 -5.37
C ALA A 91 3.94 -1.95 -4.96
N VAL A 92 3.17 -1.18 -5.71
CA VAL A 92 1.74 -0.96 -5.48
C VAL A 92 0.95 -1.18 -6.75
N PHE A 93 -0.02 -2.08 -6.67
CA PHE A 93 -0.85 -2.55 -7.77
C PHE A 93 -2.31 -2.17 -7.51
N PRO A 94 -2.99 -1.46 -8.43
CA PRO A 94 -4.42 -1.20 -8.30
C PRO A 94 -5.21 -2.49 -8.45
N LEU A 95 -6.16 -2.66 -7.56
CA LEU A 95 -7.16 -3.71 -7.61
C LEU A 95 -8.40 -3.15 -8.31
N SER A 96 -8.73 -3.78 -9.44
CA SER A 96 -9.82 -3.32 -10.30
C SER A 96 -10.73 -4.49 -10.65
N GLN A 97 -12.04 -4.26 -10.60
CA GLN A 97 -13.04 -5.23 -11.03
C GLN A 97 -13.99 -4.56 -12.01
N LEU A 98 -14.19 -5.18 -13.19
CA LEU A 98 -15.04 -4.63 -14.26
C LEU A 98 -14.69 -3.18 -14.65
N GLY A 99 -13.41 -2.81 -14.60
CA GLY A 99 -12.93 -1.46 -14.93
C GLY A 99 -13.11 -0.43 -13.81
N VAL A 100 -13.57 -0.84 -12.62
CA VAL A 100 -13.69 0.03 -11.45
C VAL A 100 -12.56 -0.26 -10.48
N HIS A 101 -11.75 0.75 -10.17
CA HIS A 101 -10.76 0.70 -9.11
C HIS A 101 -11.45 0.67 -7.75
N PHE A 102 -11.16 -0.35 -6.94
CA PHE A 102 -11.75 -0.49 -5.60
C PHE A 102 -10.71 -0.51 -4.48
N GLY A 103 -9.43 -0.61 -4.82
CA GLY A 103 -8.37 -0.76 -3.84
C GLY A 103 -6.99 -0.93 -4.43
N PHE A 104 -6.03 -1.31 -3.59
CA PHE A 104 -4.64 -1.53 -3.98
C PHE A 104 -4.03 -2.71 -3.22
N LEU A 105 -3.08 -3.42 -3.83
CA LEU A 105 -2.17 -4.33 -3.16
C LEU A 105 -0.81 -3.64 -3.05
N SER A 106 -0.29 -3.48 -1.85
CA SER A 106 1.07 -2.98 -1.61
C SER A 106 2.01 -4.11 -1.16
N ILE A 107 3.23 -4.07 -1.68
CA ILE A 107 4.33 -4.98 -1.40
C ILE A 107 5.51 -4.13 -0.91
N TYR A 108 5.95 -4.35 0.33
CA TYR A 108 7.03 -3.60 0.96
C TYR A 108 8.31 -4.43 1.02
N LEU A 109 9.43 -3.80 0.69
CA LEU A 109 10.77 -4.37 0.50
C LEU A 109 11.84 -3.48 1.14
#